data_AF-A0A955BML5-F1
#
_entry.id   AF-A0A955BML5-F1
#
_cell.length_a   1.000
_cell.length_b   1.000
_cell.length_c   1.000
_cell.angle_alpha   90.00
_cell.angle_beta   90.00
_cell.angle_gamma   90.00
#
_symmetry.space_group_name_H-M   'P 1'
#
loop_
_entity.id
_entity.type
_entity.pdbx_description
1 polymer ?
#
loop_
_entity_poly.entity_id
_entity_poly.type
_entity_poly.pdbx_seq_one_letter_code
_entity_poly.pdbx_strand_id
1 'polypeptide(L)'
;MKDHRNADRKPGNYSPSQMVGAKRRARFGMRKEEARSICTSHVERNNLTIRTFMKRFNRLTLGFSKKLENLAAATALHMAYYNFVWKPSTLKGSTPAMAAGVTQRLWRFDMLFEEVKSRYLQF
;
A
#
# COMPACT_ATOMS: atom_id res chain seq x y z
N MET A 1 -3.09 -19.01 4.62
CA MET A 1 -4.08 -19.17 3.54
C MET A 1 -5.45 -18.89 4.12
N LYS A 2 -6.22 -18.00 3.49
CA LYS A 2 -7.57 -17.64 3.91
C LYS A 2 -8.55 -18.49 3.09
N ASP A 3 -9.51 -19.07 3.76
CA ASP A 3 -10.54 -19.91 3.15
C ASP A 3 -11.81 -19.06 3.01
N HIS A 4 -12.39 -19.10 1.81
CA HIS A 4 -13.54 -18.28 1.44
C HIS A 4 -14.67 -19.18 0.96
N ARG A 5 -15.88 -18.94 1.47
CA ARG A 5 -17.12 -19.53 0.96
C ARG A 5 -17.67 -18.62 -0.14
N ASN A 6 -18.31 -19.21 -1.15
CA ASN A 6 -18.84 -18.51 -2.33
C ASN A 6 -17.75 -17.71 -3.07
N ALA A 7 -16.55 -18.29 -3.21
CA ALA A 7 -15.46 -17.69 -3.97
C ALA A 7 -15.76 -17.65 -5.48
N ASP A 8 -16.64 -18.53 -5.95
CA ASP A 8 -17.15 -18.56 -7.33
C ASP A 8 -18.07 -17.37 -7.58
N ARG A 9 -17.46 -16.29 -8.10
CA ARG A 9 -18.14 -15.03 -8.33
C ARG A 9 -18.94 -15.09 -9.61
N LYS A 10 -20.28 -15.09 -9.51
CA LYS A 10 -21.17 -14.90 -10.68
C LYS A 10 -20.97 -13.48 -11.26
N PRO A 11 -21.02 -13.30 -12.60
CA PRO A 11 -20.96 -11.97 -13.21
C PRO A 11 -22.01 -11.03 -12.60
N GLY A 12 -21.62 -9.80 -12.25
CA GLY A 12 -22.51 -8.80 -11.66
C GLY A 12 -22.60 -8.78 -10.12
N ASN A 13 -22.13 -9.82 -9.42
CA ASN A 13 -22.11 -9.82 -7.96
C ASN A 13 -20.86 -9.13 -7.41
N TYR A 14 -20.99 -7.90 -6.90
CA TYR A 14 -19.88 -7.15 -6.30
C TYR A 14 -19.64 -7.47 -4.82
N SER A 15 -20.55 -8.19 -4.16
CA SER A 15 -20.42 -8.55 -2.76
C SER A 15 -19.16 -9.41 -2.52
N PRO A 16 -18.39 -9.13 -1.44
CA PRO A 16 -17.21 -9.91 -1.11
C PRO A 16 -17.59 -11.34 -0.74
N SER A 17 -16.69 -12.30 -1.01
CA SER A 17 -16.84 -13.67 -0.55
C SER A 17 -16.74 -13.74 0.98
N GLN A 18 -17.50 -14.66 1.59
CA GLN A 18 -17.50 -14.80 3.04
C GLN A 18 -16.21 -15.50 3.49
N MET A 19 -15.37 -14.84 4.28
CA MET A 19 -14.20 -15.48 4.89
C MET A 19 -14.68 -16.47 5.97
N VAL A 20 -14.30 -17.73 5.84
CA VAL A 20 -14.73 -18.81 6.76
C VAL A 20 -13.59 -19.36 7.62
N GLY A 21 -12.34 -19.09 7.26
CA GLY A 21 -11.20 -19.54 8.04
C GLY A 21 -9.87 -18.93 7.58
N ALA A 22 -8.86 -19.02 8.43
CA ALA A 22 -7.50 -18.65 8.08
C ALA A 22 -6.49 -19.61 8.71
N LYS A 23 -5.71 -20.30 7.87
CA LYS A 23 -4.63 -21.19 8.31
C LYS A 23 -3.28 -20.47 8.20
N ARG A 24 -2.60 -20.29 9.32
CA ARG A 24 -1.21 -19.79 9.37
C ARG A 24 -0.26 -20.95 9.05
N ARG A 25 0.66 -20.76 8.10
CA ARG A 25 1.70 -21.74 7.77
C ARG A 25 3.02 -20.99 7.65
N ALA A 26 4.01 -21.37 8.44
CA ALA A 26 5.39 -20.91 8.24
C ALA A 26 5.91 -21.46 6.90
N ARG A 27 6.69 -20.66 6.16
CA ARG A 27 7.26 -21.07 4.86
C ARG A 27 8.78 -21.19 4.89
N PHE A 28 9.50 -20.21 5.45
CA PHE A 28 10.96 -20.25 5.58
C PHE A 28 11.42 -19.48 6.82
N GLY A 29 12.40 -20.04 7.55
CA GLY A 29 13.17 -19.34 8.59
C GLY A 29 12.42 -18.88 9.84
N MET A 30 11.14 -19.23 10.00
CA MET A 30 10.31 -18.74 11.10
C MET A 30 10.33 -19.69 12.29
N ARG A 31 10.63 -19.17 13.48
CA ARG A 31 10.59 -19.92 14.75
C ARG A 31 9.14 -20.18 15.16
N LYS A 32 8.91 -21.24 15.93
CA LYS A 32 7.57 -21.65 16.37
C LYS A 32 6.88 -20.55 17.19
N GLU A 33 7.62 -19.82 18.02
CA GLU A 33 7.09 -18.71 18.81
C GLU A 33 6.61 -17.54 17.92
N GLU A 34 7.24 -17.32 16.78
CA GLU A 34 6.91 -16.23 15.84
C GLU A 34 5.65 -16.53 15.01
N ALA A 35 5.18 -17.78 14.96
CA ALA A 35 3.99 -18.13 14.20
C ALA A 35 2.74 -17.33 14.62
N ARG A 36 2.71 -16.79 15.84
CA ARG A 36 1.64 -15.91 16.34
C ARG A 36 1.62 -14.54 15.65
N SER A 37 2.75 -14.04 15.15
CA SER A 37 2.85 -12.74 14.48
C SER A 37 2.40 -12.77 13.01
N ILE A 38 2.15 -13.96 12.44
CA ILE A 38 1.69 -14.10 11.06
C ILE A 38 0.36 -13.38 10.86
N CYS A 39 0.40 -12.26 10.14
CA CYS A 39 -0.77 -11.48 9.77
C CYS A 39 -0.58 -10.82 8.40
N THR A 40 -1.64 -10.80 7.60
CA THR A 40 -1.66 -10.10 6.30
C THR A 40 -2.34 -8.73 6.37
N SER A 41 -2.89 -8.33 7.52
CA SER A 41 -3.69 -7.10 7.67
C SER A 41 -2.93 -5.85 7.24
N HIS A 42 -1.64 -5.75 7.54
CA HIS A 42 -0.82 -4.59 7.18
C HIS A 42 -0.67 -4.45 5.66
N VAL A 43 -0.36 -5.56 4.97
CA VAL A 43 -0.24 -5.60 3.50
C VAL A 43 -1.59 -5.37 2.84
N GLU A 44 -2.66 -5.95 3.37
CA GLU A 44 -4.02 -5.75 2.87
C GLU A 44 -4.47 -4.29 3.02
N ARG A 45 -4.17 -3.66 4.15
CA ARG A 45 -4.47 -2.24 4.39
C ARG A 45 -3.66 -1.34 3.46
N ASN A 46 -2.39 -1.65 3.22
CA ASN A 46 -1.54 -0.93 2.27
C ASN A 46 -2.08 -1.06 0.84
N ASN A 47 -2.43 -2.27 0.41
CA ASN A 47 -3.05 -2.52 -0.90
C ASN A 47 -4.38 -1.78 -1.08
N LEU A 48 -5.20 -1.70 -0.03
CA LEU A 48 -6.43 -0.90 -0.04
C LEU A 48 -6.09 0.58 -0.28
N THR A 49 -5.18 1.14 0.52
CA THR A 49 -4.73 2.54 0.36
C THR A 49 -4.27 2.83 -1.06
N ILE A 50 -3.36 2.01 -1.59
CA ILE A 50 -2.81 2.19 -2.94
C ILE A 50 -3.95 2.19 -3.97
N ARG A 51 -4.86 1.21 -3.94
CA ARG A 51 -5.97 1.14 -4.91
C ARG A 51 -6.98 2.28 -4.78
N THR A 52 -7.23 2.76 -3.56
CA THR A 52 -8.13 3.89 -3.33
C THR A 52 -7.56 5.19 -3.89
N PHE A 53 -6.28 5.48 -3.66
CA PHE A 53 -5.67 6.74 -4.06
C PHE A 53 -5.07 6.72 -5.47
N MET A 54 -4.77 5.54 -6.02
CA MET A 54 -4.21 5.41 -7.36
C MET A 54 -5.19 4.71 -8.32
N LYS A 55 -5.86 5.54 -9.14
CA LYS A 55 -6.79 5.08 -10.18
C LYS A 55 -6.15 4.10 -11.19
N ARG A 56 -4.82 4.13 -11.33
CA ARG A 56 -4.02 3.21 -12.17
C ARG A 56 -4.19 1.73 -11.81
N PHE A 57 -4.58 1.40 -10.59
CA PHE A 57 -4.84 0.03 -10.15
C PHE A 57 -6.32 -0.38 -10.19
N ASN A 58 -7.19 0.50 -10.70
CA ASN A 58 -8.62 0.21 -10.82
C ASN A 58 -8.97 -0.23 -12.24
N ARG A 59 -9.82 -1.26 -12.35
CA ARG A 59 -10.32 -1.79 -13.63
C ARG A 59 -11.40 -0.87 -14.20
N LEU A 60 -11.56 -0.88 -15.53
CA LEU A 60 -12.61 -0.13 -16.25
C LEU A 60 -12.54 1.38 -16.01
N THR A 61 -11.32 1.93 -15.97
CA THR A 61 -11.12 3.37 -15.87
C THR A 61 -10.15 3.84 -16.93
N LEU A 62 -10.26 5.12 -17.34
CA LEU A 62 -9.32 5.75 -18.27
C LEU A 62 -7.95 6.09 -17.63
N GLY A 63 -7.77 5.84 -16.33
CA GLY A 63 -6.59 6.24 -15.57
C GLY A 63 -5.44 5.24 -15.59
N PHE A 64 -5.28 4.44 -16.64
CA PHE A 64 -4.25 3.39 -16.73
C PHE A 64 -2.91 3.93 -17.26
N SER A 65 -1.82 3.22 -16.98
CA SER A 65 -0.50 3.53 -17.53
C SER A 65 -0.22 2.61 -18.72
N LYS A 66 0.16 3.19 -19.88
CA LYS A 66 0.54 2.43 -21.08
C LYS A 66 1.96 1.85 -21.00
N LYS A 67 2.81 2.50 -20.21
CA LYS A 67 4.23 2.17 -20.00
C LYS A 67 4.45 1.77 -18.54
N LEU A 68 5.29 0.76 -18.31
CA LEU A 68 5.59 0.26 -16.96
C LEU A 68 6.31 1.33 -16.14
N GLU A 69 7.19 2.10 -16.78
CA GLU A 69 7.95 3.19 -16.20
C GLU A 69 7.02 4.26 -15.60
N ASN A 70 5.93 4.57 -16.29
CA ASN A 70 4.92 5.53 -15.81
C ASN A 70 4.16 5.00 -14.60
N LEU A 71 3.87 3.70 -14.55
CA LEU A 71 3.26 3.07 -13.38
C LEU A 71 4.22 3.07 -12.20
N ALA A 72 5.50 2.77 -12.44
CA ALA A 72 6.55 2.78 -11.44
C ALA A 72 6.74 4.19 -10.86
N ALA A 73 6.86 5.22 -11.71
CA ALA A 73 6.96 6.61 -11.28
C ALA A 73 5.73 7.06 -10.47
N ALA A 74 4.52 6.74 -10.91
CA ALA A 74 3.30 7.07 -10.16
C ALA A 74 3.25 6.36 -8.80
N THR A 75 3.70 5.11 -8.73
CA THR A 75 3.73 4.33 -7.49
C THR A 75 4.79 4.87 -6.53
N ALA A 76 5.98 5.21 -7.04
CA ALA A 76 7.05 5.83 -6.26
C ALA A 76 6.59 7.17 -5.67
N LEU A 77 5.95 8.02 -6.47
CA LEU A 77 5.40 9.29 -6.00
C LEU A 77 4.34 9.10 -4.91
N HIS A 78 3.42 8.14 -5.10
CA HIS A 78 2.40 7.83 -4.09
C HIS A 78 3.03 7.34 -2.78
N MET A 79 4.01 6.45 -2.85
CA MET A 79 4.70 5.95 -1.66
C MET A 79 5.48 7.06 -0.95
N ALA A 80 6.14 7.95 -1.68
CA ALA A 80 6.83 9.08 -1.08
C ALA A 80 5.83 10.02 -0.38
N TYR A 81 4.72 10.37 -1.04
CA TYR A 81 3.66 11.17 -0.42
C TYR A 81 3.08 10.51 0.84
N TYR A 82 2.74 9.22 0.76
CA TYR A 82 2.18 8.45 1.89
C TYR A 82 3.12 8.46 3.10
N ASN A 83 4.41 8.23 2.87
CA ASN A 83 5.37 8.08 3.96
C ASN A 83 5.82 9.40 4.57
N PHE A 84 6.02 10.45 3.76
CA PHE A 84 6.66 11.69 4.22
C PHE A 84 5.70 12.84 4.50
N VAL A 85 4.58 12.92 3.78
CA VAL A 85 3.67 14.08 3.83
C VAL A 85 2.34 13.74 4.52
N TRP A 86 1.77 12.59 4.19
CA TRP A 86 0.46 12.22 4.73
C TRP A 86 0.55 11.76 6.19
N LYS A 87 -0.40 12.21 7.01
CA LYS A 87 -0.59 11.80 8.41
C LYS A 87 -1.83 10.91 8.52
N PRO A 88 -1.68 9.57 8.49
CA PRO A 88 -2.78 8.66 8.76
C PRO A 88 -3.34 8.89 10.18
N SER A 89 -4.67 8.83 10.32
CA SER A 89 -5.33 9.00 11.62
C SER A 89 -4.84 7.99 12.68
N THR A 90 -4.47 6.78 12.26
CA THR A 90 -3.94 5.72 13.12
C THR A 90 -2.61 6.07 13.78
N LEU A 91 -1.84 7.01 13.21
CA LEU A 91 -0.53 7.44 13.71
C LEU A 91 -0.59 8.73 14.54
N LYS A 92 -1.79 9.20 14.89
CA LYS A 92 -2.02 10.28 15.87
C LYS A 92 -1.11 11.52 15.70
N GLY A 93 -0.94 11.97 14.46
CA GLY A 93 -0.19 13.19 14.15
C GLY A 93 1.23 12.99 13.61
N SER A 94 1.74 11.76 13.55
CA SER A 94 2.99 11.45 12.86
C SER A 94 2.75 10.88 11.45
N THR A 95 3.75 11.02 10.58
CA THR A 95 3.78 10.30 9.30
C THR A 95 4.38 8.91 9.48
N PRO A 96 4.18 7.98 8.52
CA PRO A 96 4.84 6.67 8.56
C PRO A 96 6.37 6.76 8.61
N ALA A 97 6.99 7.69 7.87
CA ALA A 97 8.44 7.89 7.91
C ALA A 97 8.92 8.39 9.28
N MET A 98 8.12 9.22 9.95
CA MET A 98 8.40 9.65 11.31
C MET A 98 8.27 8.51 12.32
N ALA A 99 7.20 7.73 12.22
CA ALA A 99 7.00 6.56 13.09
C ALA A 99 8.10 5.51 12.92
N ALA A 100 8.66 5.39 11.71
CA ALA A 100 9.78 4.50 11.40
C ALA A 100 11.16 5.09 11.75
N GLY A 101 11.24 6.33 12.23
CA GLY A 101 12.51 7.00 12.57
C GLY A 101 13.36 7.43 11.35
N VAL A 102 12.80 7.41 10.14
CA VAL A 102 13.50 7.81 8.91
C VAL A 102 13.69 9.33 8.85
N THR A 103 12.76 10.08 9.44
CA THR A 103 12.86 11.54 9.54
C THR A 103 12.15 12.01 10.81
N GLN A 104 12.61 13.11 11.40
CA GLN A 104 11.94 13.74 12.53
C GLN A 104 11.04 14.91 12.10
N ARG A 105 11.12 15.32 10.82
CA ARG A 105 10.42 16.48 10.28
C ARG A 105 9.23 16.02 9.43
N LEU A 106 8.09 16.68 9.60
CA LEU A 106 6.97 16.55 8.68
C LEU A 106 7.34 17.19 7.33
N TRP A 107 7.22 16.44 6.25
CA TRP A 107 7.40 17.02 4.92
C TRP A 107 6.12 17.73 4.51
N ARG A 108 6.30 18.90 3.91
CA ARG A 108 5.30 19.59 3.13
C ARG A 108 5.45 19.17 1.67
N PHE A 109 4.44 19.43 0.87
CA PHE A 109 4.43 19.01 -0.53
C PHE A 109 5.54 19.66 -1.37
N ASP A 110 5.90 20.91 -1.09
CA ASP A 110 7.04 21.63 -1.69
C ASP A 110 8.36 20.90 -1.46
N MET A 111 8.64 20.44 -0.25
CA MET A 111 9.85 19.66 0.02
C MET A 111 9.90 18.35 -0.76
N LEU A 112 8.76 17.65 -0.84
CA LEU A 112 8.65 16.44 -1.65
C LEU A 112 8.93 16.72 -3.13
N PHE A 113 8.36 17.82 -3.64
CA PHE A 113 8.53 18.22 -5.03
C PHE A 113 9.98 18.58 -5.36
N GLU A 114 10.63 19.39 -4.52
CA GLU A 114 12.03 19.78 -4.71
C GLU A 114 12.98 18.57 -4.65
N GLU A 115 12.74 17.62 -3.74
CA GLU A 115 13.53 16.38 -3.65
C GLU A 115 13.41 15.53 -4.92
N VAL A 116 12.19 15.36 -5.44
CA VAL A 116 11.95 14.64 -6.70
C VAL A 116 12.62 15.37 -7.87
N LYS A 117 12.48 16.70 -7.92
CA LYS A 117 13.09 17.52 -8.97
C LYS A 117 14.62 17.39 -8.95
N SER A 118 15.25 17.54 -7.79
CA SER A 118 16.72 17.42 -7.63
C SER A 118 17.27 16.08 -8.13
N ARG A 119 16.53 14.99 -7.92
CA ARG A 119 16.94 13.64 -8.34
C ARG A 119 16.77 13.34 -9.83
N TYR A 120 15.81 13.98 -10.51
CA TYR A 120 15.43 13.62 -11.88
C TYR A 120 15.67 14.73 -12.91
N LEU A 121 15.87 15.96 -12.47
CA LEU A 121 16.13 17.14 -13.31
C LEU A 121 17.43 17.78 -12.85
N GLN A 122 18.55 17.10 -13.11
CA GLN A 122 19.88 17.69 -13.06
C GLN A 122 20.15 18.32 -14.43
N PHE A 123 19.75 19.58 -14.59
CA PHE A 123 20.21 20.46 -15.67
C PHE A 123 21.00 21.60 -15.05
#